data_AF-A0A2G9U6R0-F1
#
_entry.id   AF-A0A2G9U6R0-F1
#
_cell.length_a   1.000
_cell.length_b   1.000
_cell.length_c   1.000
_cell.angle_alpha   90.00
_cell.angle_beta   90.00
_cell.angle_gamma   90.00
#
_symmetry.space_group_name_H-M   'P 1'
#
loop_
_entity.id
_entity.type
_entity.pdbx_description
1 polymer ?
#
loop_
_entity_poly.entity_id
_entity_poly.type
_entity_poly.pdbx_seq_one_letter_code
_entity_poly.pdbx_strand_id
1 'polypeptide(L)'
;MLLCRRLHGLPPQFVVSAAVRSALASKKGVVALESTVITHGLPYPQNLETAKLLEDTVRSEGSEPATIALFDGRIHIGLSNEQLARIAESEEAVKVSRRDIAYALNKGVVGGTTVAATMYLAHMAGIRVFATGALDISADLIELMRTPVTVVCAGVKSILDIPKTVEFLETHSVNCIVFGKRNVFPGFFTQETQARAQYCTEDLNEVVRNIEMSENLRLEAGTILACPIPDELQGDGQIIENAIQVALDEAK
;
A
#
# COMPACT_ATOMS: atom_id res chain seq x y z
N MET A 1 -8.89 -21.36 10.27
CA MET A 1 -10.34 -21.52 10.04
C MET A 1 -11.05 -20.21 9.68
N LEU A 2 -10.71 -19.06 10.28
CA LEU A 2 -11.30 -17.75 9.94
C LEU A 2 -10.92 -17.22 8.54
N LEU A 3 -9.66 -17.34 8.11
CA LEU A 3 -9.22 -16.87 6.77
C LEU A 3 -9.93 -17.60 5.61
N CYS A 4 -10.01 -18.94 5.64
CA CYS A 4 -10.75 -19.70 4.61
C CYS A 4 -12.23 -19.33 4.54
N ARG A 5 -12.87 -18.94 5.65
CA ARG A 5 -14.27 -18.49 5.64
C ARG A 5 -14.45 -17.14 4.94
N ARG A 6 -13.46 -16.23 5.00
CA ARG A 6 -13.53 -14.93 4.32
C ARG A 6 -13.59 -15.06 2.80
N LEU A 7 -12.80 -15.97 2.21
CA LEU A 7 -12.80 -16.17 0.77
C LEU A 7 -14.13 -16.72 0.21
N HIS A 8 -14.86 -17.52 1.00
CA HIS A 8 -16.16 -18.08 0.58
C HIS A 8 -17.32 -17.07 0.64
N GLY A 9 -17.13 -15.93 1.32
CA GLY A 9 -18.12 -14.85 1.44
C GLY A 9 -17.85 -13.64 0.54
N LEU A 10 -16.85 -13.72 -0.35
CA LEU A 10 -16.52 -12.62 -1.25
C LEU A 10 -17.63 -12.43 -2.31
N PRO A 11 -17.93 -11.18 -2.70
CA PRO A 11 -18.79 -10.90 -3.84
C PRO A 11 -18.29 -11.58 -5.13
N PRO A 12 -19.19 -11.94 -6.07
CA PRO A 12 -18.83 -12.66 -7.30
C PRO A 12 -17.90 -11.88 -8.24
N GLN A 13 -17.71 -10.57 -8.00
CA GLN A 13 -16.76 -9.72 -8.71
C GLN A 13 -15.30 -10.02 -8.36
N PHE A 14 -15.03 -10.67 -7.22
CA PHE A 14 -13.67 -11.01 -6.82
C PHE A 14 -13.12 -12.21 -7.59
N VAL A 15 -11.96 -12.02 -8.21
CA VAL A 15 -11.12 -13.05 -8.79
C VAL A 15 -9.82 -13.07 -8.01
N VAL A 16 -9.72 -13.98 -7.04
CA VAL A 16 -8.46 -14.22 -6.33
C VAL A 16 -7.60 -15.18 -7.15
N SER A 17 -6.29 -14.98 -7.25
CA SER A 17 -5.44 -15.92 -7.98
C SER A 17 -5.37 -17.28 -7.27
N ALA A 18 -5.00 -18.35 -7.99
CA ALA A 18 -4.82 -19.66 -7.38
C ALA A 18 -3.68 -19.66 -6.33
N ALA A 19 -2.61 -18.92 -6.61
CA ALA A 19 -1.46 -18.80 -5.71
C ALA A 19 -1.83 -18.07 -4.40
N VAL A 20 -2.53 -16.93 -4.49
CA VAL A 20 -3.02 -16.20 -3.32
C VAL A 20 -4.01 -17.05 -2.51
N ARG A 21 -4.97 -17.73 -3.17
CA ARG A 21 -5.89 -18.65 -2.48
C ARG A 21 -5.15 -19.76 -1.72
N SER A 22 -4.15 -20.37 -2.36
CA SER A 22 -3.33 -21.42 -1.76
C SER A 22 -2.54 -20.90 -0.56
N ALA A 23 -1.93 -19.71 -0.69
CA ALA A 23 -1.18 -19.07 0.38
C ALA A 23 -2.06 -18.78 1.60
N LEU A 24 -3.23 -18.17 1.38
CA LEU A 24 -4.20 -17.89 2.44
C LEU A 24 -4.72 -19.18 3.12
N ALA A 25 -5.00 -20.23 2.34
CA ALA A 25 -5.46 -21.51 2.86
C ALA A 25 -4.40 -22.24 3.69
N SER A 26 -3.14 -22.16 3.29
CA SER A 26 -1.98 -22.75 3.97
C SER A 26 -1.40 -21.87 5.08
N LYS A 27 -1.96 -20.68 5.32
CA LYS A 27 -1.43 -19.66 6.24
C LYS A 27 -0.02 -19.17 5.89
N LYS A 28 0.38 -19.28 4.61
CA LYS A 28 1.57 -18.58 4.09
C LYS A 28 1.29 -17.07 4.08
N GLY A 29 2.32 -16.26 4.32
CA GLY A 29 2.23 -14.80 4.23
C GLY A 29 1.75 -14.35 2.85
N VAL A 30 0.88 -13.34 2.82
CA VAL A 30 0.43 -12.67 1.58
C VAL A 30 0.64 -11.18 1.75
N VAL A 31 1.28 -10.54 0.76
CA VAL A 31 1.53 -9.10 0.74
C VAL A 31 0.76 -8.50 -0.43
N ALA A 32 -0.21 -7.63 -0.13
CA ALA A 32 -0.89 -6.86 -1.16
C ALA A 32 0.08 -5.84 -1.79
N LEU A 33 -0.13 -5.53 -3.06
CA LEU A 33 0.59 -4.49 -3.81
C LEU A 33 -0.43 -3.66 -4.61
N GLU A 34 -0.24 -2.35 -4.66
CA GLU A 34 -1.14 -1.46 -5.42
C GLU A 34 -0.79 -1.41 -6.91
N SER A 35 -1.73 -0.93 -7.74
CA SER A 35 -1.53 -0.82 -9.19
C SER A 35 -1.61 0.62 -9.71
N THR A 36 -1.86 1.61 -8.86
CA THR A 36 -1.72 3.03 -9.22
C THR A 36 -0.27 3.37 -9.54
N VAL A 37 0.71 2.85 -8.78
CA VAL A 37 2.13 2.99 -9.13
C VAL A 37 2.43 2.48 -10.55
N ILE A 38 1.73 1.43 -11.00
CA ILE A 38 1.94 0.82 -12.32
C ILE A 38 1.30 1.66 -13.43
N THR A 39 0.10 2.18 -13.19
CA THR A 39 -0.71 2.87 -14.22
C THR A 39 -0.47 4.38 -14.28
N HIS A 40 -0.11 5.00 -13.16
CA HIS A 40 0.00 6.46 -13.02
C HIS A 40 1.26 6.91 -12.29
N GLY A 41 2.03 6.00 -11.68
CA GLY A 41 3.20 6.35 -10.87
C GLY A 41 4.53 6.30 -11.63
N LEU A 42 4.65 5.40 -12.60
CA LEU A 42 5.90 5.17 -13.35
C LEU A 42 5.60 5.09 -14.85
N PRO A 43 6.53 5.56 -15.71
CA PRO A 43 6.39 5.41 -17.16
C PRO A 43 6.61 3.96 -17.60
N TYR A 44 6.10 3.61 -18.77
CA TYR A 44 6.44 2.36 -19.44
C TYR A 44 7.83 2.45 -20.09
N PRO A 45 8.69 1.40 -20.02
CA PRO A 45 8.45 0.06 -19.44
C PRO A 45 8.79 -0.09 -17.95
N GLN A 46 9.29 0.97 -17.30
CA GLN A 46 9.75 0.91 -15.90
C GLN A 46 8.64 0.50 -14.93
N ASN A 47 7.39 0.86 -15.21
CA ASN A 47 6.23 0.44 -14.44
C ASN A 47 6.07 -1.09 -14.38
N LEU A 48 6.18 -1.78 -15.51
CA LEU A 48 6.06 -3.23 -15.61
C LEU A 48 7.26 -3.93 -14.98
N GLU A 49 8.46 -3.43 -15.24
CA GLU A 49 9.70 -3.93 -14.66
C GLU A 49 9.66 -3.84 -13.13
N THR A 50 9.25 -2.69 -12.60
CA THR A 50 9.11 -2.47 -11.16
C THR A 50 8.04 -3.38 -10.56
N ALA A 51 6.88 -3.52 -11.21
CA ALA A 51 5.82 -4.40 -10.72
C ALA A 51 6.29 -5.86 -10.59
N LYS A 52 6.99 -6.38 -11.60
CA LYS A 52 7.57 -7.72 -11.58
C LYS A 52 8.62 -7.86 -10.49
N LEU A 53 9.53 -6.88 -10.37
CA LEU A 53 10.55 -6.87 -9.34
C LEU A 53 9.95 -6.91 -7.94
N LEU A 54 8.91 -6.12 -7.67
CA LEU A 54 8.22 -6.11 -6.39
C LEU A 54 7.58 -7.48 -6.08
N GLU A 55 6.91 -8.10 -7.05
CA GLU A 55 6.36 -9.45 -6.84
C GLU A 55 7.45 -10.50 -6.61
N ASP A 56 8.56 -10.42 -7.35
CA ASP A 56 9.72 -11.30 -7.20
C ASP A 56 10.36 -11.16 -5.81
N THR A 57 10.52 -9.93 -5.31
CA THR A 57 11.04 -9.65 -3.96
C THR A 57 10.13 -10.23 -2.88
N VAL A 58 8.80 -10.08 -2.99
CA VAL A 58 7.87 -10.70 -2.02
C VAL A 58 8.01 -12.22 -2.04
N ARG A 59 8.17 -12.83 -3.22
CA ARG A 59 8.36 -14.28 -3.37
C ARG A 59 9.70 -14.76 -2.82
N SER A 60 10.78 -14.00 -2.99
CA SER A 60 12.10 -14.35 -2.46
C SER A 60 12.13 -14.35 -0.93
N GLU A 61 11.33 -13.49 -0.29
CA GLU A 61 11.13 -13.46 1.16
C GLU A 61 10.11 -14.50 1.68
N GLY A 62 9.70 -15.45 0.83
CA GLY A 62 8.84 -16.57 1.21
C GLY A 62 7.34 -16.24 1.35
N SER A 63 6.92 -15.04 0.96
CA SER A 63 5.51 -14.63 0.94
C SER A 63 4.90 -14.73 -0.47
N GLU A 64 3.59 -14.60 -0.57
CA GLU A 64 2.87 -14.54 -1.85
C GLU A 64 2.47 -13.09 -2.17
N PRO A 65 2.86 -12.54 -3.33
CA PRO A 65 2.39 -11.23 -3.74
C PRO A 65 0.94 -11.27 -4.21
N ALA A 66 0.21 -10.21 -3.92
CA ALA A 66 -1.15 -10.00 -4.38
C ALA A 66 -1.27 -8.59 -4.96
N THR A 67 -0.77 -8.37 -6.17
CA THR A 67 -1.05 -7.13 -6.90
C THR A 67 -2.55 -7.02 -7.15
N ILE A 68 -3.15 -5.88 -6.81
CA ILE A 68 -4.61 -5.66 -6.88
C ILE A 68 -4.93 -4.66 -7.98
N ALA A 69 -5.80 -5.04 -8.91
CA ALA A 69 -6.29 -4.17 -9.98
C ALA A 69 -7.73 -4.51 -10.36
N LEU A 70 -8.38 -3.57 -11.06
CA LEU A 70 -9.71 -3.77 -11.63
C LEU A 70 -9.61 -3.84 -13.15
N PHE A 71 -10.29 -4.80 -13.76
CA PHE A 71 -10.56 -4.82 -15.20
C PHE A 71 -11.63 -5.86 -15.51
N ASP A 72 -12.35 -5.65 -16.62
CA ASP A 72 -13.45 -6.52 -17.08
C ASP A 72 -14.59 -6.68 -16.05
N GLY A 73 -14.85 -5.62 -15.28
CA GLY A 73 -15.89 -5.59 -14.24
C GLY A 73 -15.57 -6.46 -13.02
N ARG A 74 -14.29 -6.82 -12.85
CA ARG A 74 -13.82 -7.71 -11.78
C ARG A 74 -12.70 -7.08 -10.97
N ILE A 75 -12.63 -7.50 -9.72
CA ILE A 75 -11.54 -7.19 -8.79
C ILE A 75 -10.58 -8.36 -8.83
N HIS A 76 -9.35 -8.15 -9.30
CA HIS A 76 -8.32 -9.19 -9.32
C HIS A 76 -7.41 -9.04 -8.12
N ILE A 77 -7.23 -10.12 -7.36
CA ILE A 77 -6.34 -10.20 -6.20
C ILE A 77 -5.21 -11.18 -6.52
N GLY A 78 -4.03 -10.64 -6.84
CA GLY A 78 -2.91 -11.37 -7.43
C GLY A 78 -3.06 -11.45 -8.95
N LEU A 79 -2.14 -10.80 -9.66
CA LEU A 79 -2.15 -10.73 -11.12
C LEU A 79 -1.19 -11.77 -11.72
N SER A 80 -1.49 -12.25 -12.92
CA SER A 80 -0.52 -12.98 -13.75
C SER A 80 0.43 -12.01 -14.45
N ASN A 81 1.52 -12.51 -15.03
CA ASN A 81 2.45 -11.71 -15.84
C ASN A 81 1.77 -11.01 -17.01
N GLU A 82 0.80 -11.68 -17.64
CA GLU A 82 0.01 -11.12 -18.75
C GLU A 82 -0.94 -10.02 -18.25
N GLN A 83 -1.52 -10.19 -17.06
CA GLN A 83 -2.36 -9.17 -16.45
C GLN A 83 -1.53 -7.96 -15.99
N LEU A 84 -0.33 -8.17 -15.45
CA LEU A 84 0.63 -7.11 -15.15
C LEU A 84 1.01 -6.31 -16.39
N ALA A 85 1.33 -6.99 -17.50
CA ALA A 85 1.62 -6.33 -18.77
C ALA A 85 0.43 -5.51 -19.26
N ARG A 86 -0.78 -6.10 -19.22
CA ARG A 86 -2.02 -5.43 -19.63
C ARG A 86 -2.28 -4.14 -18.85
N ILE A 87 -2.05 -4.12 -17.53
CA ILE A 87 -2.26 -2.89 -16.75
C ILE A 87 -1.15 -1.86 -17.00
N ALA A 88 0.09 -2.31 -17.22
CA ALA A 88 1.24 -1.43 -17.44
C ALA A 88 1.22 -0.74 -18.82
N GLU A 89 0.63 -1.40 -19.82
CA GLU A 89 0.46 -0.88 -21.18
C GLU A 89 -0.84 -0.06 -21.34
N SER A 90 -1.69 0.01 -20.32
CA SER A 90 -3.01 0.65 -20.43
C SER A 90 -2.93 2.17 -20.23
N GLU A 91 -2.91 2.90 -21.34
CA GLU A 91 -2.93 4.38 -21.35
C GLU A 91 -4.26 4.97 -20.86
N GLU A 92 -5.37 4.23 -21.01
CA GLU A 92 -6.72 4.65 -20.57
C GLU A 92 -7.07 4.17 -19.14
N ALA A 93 -6.10 3.61 -18.40
CA ALA A 93 -6.35 3.13 -17.05
C ALA A 93 -6.84 4.29 -16.16
N VAL A 94 -7.92 4.05 -15.41
CA VAL A 94 -8.43 5.04 -14.46
C VAL A 94 -7.79 4.83 -13.08
N LYS A 95 -7.45 5.92 -12.39
CA LYS A 95 -7.02 5.86 -10.99
C LYS A 95 -8.22 5.59 -10.10
N VAL A 96 -8.22 4.46 -9.39
CA VAL A 96 -9.33 3.98 -8.56
C VAL A 96 -9.02 4.17 -7.08
N SER A 97 -9.73 5.08 -6.44
CA SER A 97 -9.87 5.13 -4.98
C SER A 97 -11.12 4.39 -4.52
N ARG A 98 -11.35 4.30 -3.21
CA ARG A 98 -12.46 3.52 -2.64
C ARG A 98 -13.82 3.93 -3.19
N ARG A 99 -14.05 5.22 -3.41
CA ARG A 99 -15.30 5.76 -3.99
C ARG A 99 -15.52 5.34 -5.46
N ASP A 100 -14.44 5.06 -6.18
CA ASP A 100 -14.45 4.83 -7.63
C ASP A 100 -14.68 3.35 -7.96
N ILE A 101 -14.50 2.43 -6.99
CA ILE A 101 -14.59 0.97 -7.19
C ILE A 101 -15.89 0.56 -7.88
N ALA A 102 -17.04 1.00 -7.37
CA ALA A 102 -18.34 0.61 -7.93
C ALA A 102 -18.51 1.12 -9.37
N TYR A 103 -18.06 2.35 -9.64
CA TYR A 103 -18.12 2.93 -10.98
C TYR A 103 -17.22 2.17 -11.96
N ALA A 104 -15.96 1.92 -11.59
CA ALA A 104 -15.00 1.20 -12.40
C ALA A 104 -15.47 -0.22 -12.74
N LEU A 105 -16.04 -0.93 -11.75
CA LEU A 105 -16.61 -2.27 -11.96
C LEU A 105 -17.81 -2.25 -12.91
N ASN A 106 -18.74 -1.30 -12.74
CA ASN A 106 -19.91 -1.18 -13.61
C ASN A 106 -19.54 -0.82 -15.05
N LYS A 107 -18.47 -0.04 -15.26
CA LYS A 107 -17.98 0.32 -16.59
C LYS A 107 -17.06 -0.72 -17.20
N GLY A 108 -16.52 -1.63 -16.40
CA GLY A 108 -15.58 -2.65 -16.85
C GLY A 108 -14.22 -2.11 -17.29
N VAL A 109 -13.89 -0.87 -16.92
CA VAL A 109 -12.64 -0.19 -17.30
C VAL A 109 -11.43 -0.79 -16.58
N VAL A 110 -10.25 -0.62 -17.16
CA VAL A 110 -8.98 -0.90 -16.48
C VAL A 110 -8.79 0.14 -15.39
N GLY A 111 -8.56 -0.32 -14.16
CA GLY A 111 -8.47 0.51 -12.97
C GLY A 111 -7.25 0.18 -12.14
N GLY A 112 -6.32 1.13 -12.04
CA GLY A 112 -5.20 1.07 -11.10
C GLY A 112 -5.68 1.44 -9.70
N THR A 113 -5.55 0.54 -8.73
CA THR A 113 -5.99 0.80 -7.35
C THR A 113 -4.97 1.65 -6.61
N THR A 114 -5.45 2.70 -5.94
CA THR A 114 -4.66 3.51 -4.99
C THR A 114 -4.54 2.77 -3.67
N VAL A 115 -3.62 3.21 -2.80
CA VAL A 115 -3.51 2.78 -1.39
C VAL A 115 -4.88 2.56 -0.74
N ALA A 116 -5.79 3.55 -0.77
CA ALA A 116 -7.13 3.40 -0.19
C ALA A 116 -7.94 2.23 -0.77
N ALA A 117 -7.97 2.09 -2.10
CA ALA A 117 -8.70 1.00 -2.74
C ALA A 117 -8.01 -0.37 -2.50
N THR A 118 -6.69 -0.42 -2.57
CA THR A 118 -5.90 -1.63 -2.32
C THR A 118 -6.11 -2.13 -0.90
N MET A 119 -6.04 -1.25 0.11
CA MET A 119 -6.31 -1.60 1.51
C MET A 119 -7.69 -2.21 1.69
N TYR A 120 -8.73 -1.55 1.18
CA TYR A 120 -10.11 -2.00 1.29
C TYR A 120 -10.28 -3.42 0.70
N LEU A 121 -9.78 -3.63 -0.52
CA LEU A 121 -9.92 -4.88 -1.25
C LEU A 121 -9.04 -6.00 -0.68
N ALA A 122 -7.83 -5.68 -0.22
CA ALA A 122 -6.95 -6.60 0.50
C ALA A 122 -7.60 -7.09 1.79
N HIS A 123 -8.18 -6.19 2.58
CA HIS A 123 -8.86 -6.53 3.82
C HIS A 123 -10.06 -7.46 3.58
N MET A 124 -10.88 -7.17 2.56
CA MET A 124 -11.99 -8.04 2.14
C MET A 124 -11.48 -9.44 1.77
N ALA A 125 -10.36 -9.53 1.06
CA ALA A 125 -9.72 -10.80 0.68
C ALA A 125 -9.01 -11.53 1.85
N GLY A 126 -8.95 -10.92 3.05
CA GLY A 126 -8.29 -11.49 4.22
C GLY A 126 -6.78 -11.29 4.25
N ILE A 127 -6.26 -10.37 3.44
CA ILE A 127 -4.85 -9.97 3.43
C ILE A 127 -4.66 -8.86 4.46
N ARG A 128 -3.62 -8.99 5.31
CA ARG A 128 -3.38 -8.11 6.47
C ARG A 128 -2.20 -7.16 6.29
N VAL A 129 -1.36 -7.39 5.28
CA VAL A 129 -0.15 -6.61 5.01
C VAL A 129 -0.18 -6.11 3.58
N PHE A 130 0.14 -4.84 3.40
CA PHE A 130 0.18 -4.14 2.13
C PHE A 130 1.50 -3.34 2.07
N ALA A 131 2.25 -3.47 0.98
CA ALA A 131 3.45 -2.67 0.73
C ALA A 131 3.21 -1.64 -0.38
N THR A 132 3.64 -0.41 -0.14
CA THR A 132 3.59 0.70 -1.10
C THR A 132 4.81 1.61 -0.93
N GLY A 133 5.09 2.47 -1.91
CA GLY A 133 6.17 3.44 -1.80
C GLY A 133 5.91 4.49 -0.71
N ALA A 134 4.79 5.20 -0.81
CA ALA A 134 4.40 6.24 0.13
C ALA A 134 2.87 6.44 0.17
N LEU A 135 2.41 6.97 1.29
CA LEU A 135 1.03 7.42 1.47
C LEU A 135 0.80 8.81 0.86
N ASP A 136 -0.46 9.10 0.53
CA ASP A 136 -0.93 10.44 0.12
C ASP A 136 -1.85 11.05 1.20
N ILE A 137 -1.86 12.39 1.37
CA ILE A 137 -2.86 13.07 2.22
C ILE A 137 -4.16 13.15 1.43
N SER A 138 -4.84 12.01 1.29
CA SER A 138 -6.03 11.86 0.47
C SER A 138 -7.06 10.93 1.13
N ALA A 139 -7.81 10.16 0.34
CA ALA A 139 -8.66 9.07 0.82
C ALA A 139 -7.86 7.99 1.58
N ASP A 140 -6.55 7.91 1.41
CA ASP A 140 -5.67 6.94 2.09
C ASP A 140 -5.73 7.08 3.61
N LEU A 141 -5.68 8.32 4.12
CA LEU A 141 -5.78 8.59 5.56
C LEU A 141 -7.14 8.19 6.11
N ILE A 142 -8.22 8.45 5.36
CA ILE A 142 -9.58 8.05 5.73
C ILE A 142 -9.77 6.54 5.69
N GLU A 143 -9.05 5.84 4.82
CA GLU A 143 -9.06 4.40 4.73
C GLU A 143 -8.31 3.76 5.91
N LEU A 144 -7.16 4.32 6.29
CA LEU A 144 -6.40 3.90 7.47
C LEU A 144 -7.23 3.97 8.75
N MET A 145 -8.19 4.88 8.86
CA MET A 145 -9.08 4.96 10.03
C MET A 145 -10.07 3.80 10.18
N ARG A 146 -10.29 3.02 9.12
CA ARG A 146 -11.42 2.06 9.07
C ARG A 146 -11.03 0.66 8.61
N THR A 147 -9.83 0.49 8.07
CA THR A 147 -9.40 -0.76 7.46
C THR A 147 -8.16 -1.30 8.16
N PRO A 148 -8.28 -2.40 8.94
CA PRO A 148 -7.18 -2.94 9.73
C PRO A 148 -6.24 -3.76 8.85
N VAL A 149 -5.46 -3.04 8.06
CA VAL A 149 -4.36 -3.51 7.23
C VAL A 149 -3.10 -2.76 7.68
N THR A 150 -2.00 -3.48 7.80
CA THR A 150 -0.69 -2.88 8.01
C THR A 150 -0.13 -2.42 6.67
N VAL A 151 0.15 -1.13 6.56
CA VAL A 151 0.75 -0.51 5.39
C VAL A 151 2.22 -0.28 5.66
N VAL A 152 3.08 -0.95 4.89
CA VAL A 152 4.53 -0.77 4.90
C VAL A 152 4.87 0.25 3.82
N CYS A 153 5.50 1.35 4.19
CA CYS A 153 5.88 2.41 3.26
C CYS A 153 7.10 3.21 3.73
N ALA A 154 7.69 4.01 2.86
CA ALA A 154 8.74 4.97 3.20
C ALA A 154 8.18 6.31 3.72
N GLY A 155 7.01 6.28 4.38
CA GLY A 155 6.32 7.45 4.92
C GLY A 155 5.28 8.01 3.96
N VAL A 156 5.22 9.34 3.84
CA VAL A 156 4.29 10.08 2.97
C VAL A 156 5.07 10.74 1.84
N LYS A 157 4.44 10.99 0.69
CA LYS A 157 5.10 11.66 -0.44
C LYS A 157 5.72 12.99 0.01
N SER A 158 6.95 13.27 -0.43
CA SER A 158 7.73 14.42 0.04
C SER A 158 7.06 15.78 -0.25
N ILE A 159 6.16 15.85 -1.23
CA ILE A 159 5.37 17.07 -1.54
C ILE A 159 4.32 17.43 -0.48
N LEU A 160 4.15 16.61 0.56
CA LEU A 160 3.09 16.70 1.56
C LEU A 160 3.60 17.24 2.90
N ASP A 161 2.68 17.77 3.71
CA ASP A 161 2.97 18.26 5.06
C ASP A 161 3.07 17.08 6.05
N ILE A 162 4.31 16.62 6.27
CA ILE A 162 4.60 15.45 7.12
C ILE A 162 4.13 15.66 8.57
N PRO A 163 4.46 16.77 9.26
CA PRO A 163 3.96 17.00 10.62
C PRO A 163 2.44 16.95 10.73
N LYS A 164 1.71 17.62 9.82
CA LYS A 164 0.23 17.56 9.84
C LYS A 164 -0.30 16.16 9.57
N THR A 165 0.39 15.37 8.75
CA THR A 165 -0.03 14.00 8.48
C THR A 165 0.09 13.12 9.72
N VAL A 166 1.22 13.21 10.44
CA VAL A 166 1.42 12.49 11.69
C VAL A 166 0.37 12.88 12.73
N GLU A 167 0.12 14.18 12.92
CA GLU A 167 -0.92 14.69 13.82
C GLU A 167 -2.32 14.18 13.44
N PHE A 168 -2.62 14.10 12.15
CA PHE A 168 -3.88 13.52 11.67
C PHE A 168 -4.00 12.05 12.05
N LEU A 169 -2.94 11.26 11.86
CA LEU A 169 -2.90 9.84 12.18
C LEU A 169 -3.10 9.62 13.68
N GLU A 170 -2.43 10.41 14.52
CA GLU A 170 -2.60 10.38 15.98
C GLU A 170 -4.04 10.72 16.38
N THR A 171 -4.58 11.82 15.85
CA THR A 171 -5.95 12.27 16.15
C THR A 171 -6.99 11.19 15.86
N HIS A 172 -6.79 10.40 14.80
CA HIS A 172 -7.73 9.37 14.38
C HIS A 172 -7.35 7.96 14.83
N SER A 173 -6.47 7.82 15.82
CA SER A 173 -6.06 6.54 16.39
C SER A 173 -5.49 5.55 15.36
N VAL A 174 -4.88 6.05 14.29
CA VAL A 174 -4.11 5.24 13.35
C VAL A 174 -2.72 5.03 13.94
N ASN A 175 -2.39 3.77 14.20
CA ASN A 175 -1.09 3.41 14.76
C ASN A 175 0.02 3.67 13.73
N CYS A 176 1.08 4.40 14.10
CA CYS A 176 2.27 4.57 13.28
C CYS A 176 3.52 4.15 14.06
N ILE A 177 4.26 3.23 13.45
CA ILE A 177 5.50 2.64 13.97
C ILE A 177 6.61 2.92 12.96
N VAL A 178 7.67 3.59 13.39
CA VAL A 178 8.91 3.67 12.60
C VAL A 178 9.72 2.39 12.81
N PHE A 179 10.12 1.75 11.72
CA PHE A 179 11.03 0.62 11.76
C PHE A 179 12.48 1.12 11.76
N GLY A 180 13.10 1.17 12.94
CA GLY A 180 14.48 1.64 13.13
C GLY A 180 14.79 2.10 14.56
N LYS A 181 16.08 2.39 14.80
CA LYS A 181 16.62 2.83 16.11
C LYS A 181 16.04 4.13 16.63
N ARG A 182 15.73 5.04 15.71
CA ARG A 182 15.29 6.40 16.02
C ARG A 182 13.83 6.54 15.61
N ASN A 183 13.05 7.17 16.47
CA ASN A 183 11.68 7.55 16.14
C ASN A 183 11.70 8.84 15.31
N VAL A 184 12.08 8.71 14.03
CA VAL A 184 12.04 9.78 13.03
C VAL A 184 11.19 9.27 11.87
N PHE A 185 10.10 9.96 11.57
CA PHE A 185 9.20 9.57 10.49
C PHE A 185 9.86 9.93 9.14
N PRO A 186 9.97 8.98 8.19
CA PRO A 186 10.68 9.21 6.94
C PRO A 186 9.90 10.09 5.95
N GLY A 187 10.64 10.83 5.12
CA GLY A 187 10.12 11.77 4.13
C GLY A 187 10.11 11.22 2.71
N PHE A 188 9.86 9.92 2.53
CA PHE A 188 9.92 9.17 1.27
C PHE A 188 11.33 9.09 0.66
N PHE A 189 11.84 10.19 0.10
CA PHE A 189 13.19 10.23 -0.48
C PHE A 189 14.30 10.54 0.55
N THR A 190 13.93 10.94 1.77
CA THR A 190 14.85 11.24 2.86
C THR A 190 14.55 10.35 4.07
N GLN A 191 15.60 9.90 4.77
CA GLN A 191 15.44 9.15 6.00
C GLN A 191 15.00 10.02 7.17
N GLU A 192 15.56 11.23 7.25
CA GLU A 192 15.39 12.12 8.39
C GLU A 192 14.44 13.26 8.04
N THR A 193 13.46 13.45 8.92
CA THR A 193 12.59 14.62 8.94
C THR A 193 12.51 15.16 10.37
N GLN A 194 11.78 16.24 10.58
CA GLN A 194 11.52 16.77 11.92
C GLN A 194 10.33 16.08 12.61
N ALA A 195 9.60 15.22 11.90
CA ALA A 195 8.41 14.54 12.41
C ALA A 195 8.79 13.21 13.11
N ARG A 196 7.97 12.81 14.08
CA ARG A 196 8.12 11.56 14.85
C ARG A 196 6.82 10.78 14.80
N ALA A 197 6.86 9.46 14.69
CA ALA A 197 5.66 8.64 14.83
C ALA A 197 5.29 8.46 16.32
N GLN A 198 4.17 7.77 16.62
CA GLN A 198 3.85 7.43 18.00
C GLN A 198 4.85 6.43 18.60
N TYR A 199 5.34 5.47 17.80
CA TYR A 199 6.24 4.42 18.26
C TYR A 199 7.41 4.18 17.28
N CYS A 200 8.47 3.54 17.76
CA CYS A 200 9.54 3.00 16.92
C CYS A 200 10.05 1.65 17.47
N THR A 201 10.54 0.78 16.60
CA THR A 201 11.17 -0.48 16.98
C THR A 201 12.12 -1.01 15.90
N GLU A 202 13.10 -1.81 16.30
CA GLU A 202 13.93 -2.62 15.39
C GLU A 202 13.49 -4.10 15.36
N ASP A 203 12.55 -4.50 16.23
CA ASP A 203 12.09 -5.89 16.33
C ASP A 203 10.81 -6.09 15.52
N LEU A 204 10.93 -6.79 14.39
CA LEU A 204 9.75 -7.19 13.60
C LEU A 204 8.76 -8.04 14.40
N ASN A 205 9.21 -8.78 15.43
CA ASN A 205 8.29 -9.53 16.28
C ASN A 205 7.40 -8.62 17.14
N GLU A 206 7.85 -7.42 17.51
CA GLU A 206 6.99 -6.43 18.17
C GLU A 206 5.89 -5.95 17.22
N VAL A 207 6.24 -5.69 15.95
CA VAL A 207 5.28 -5.31 14.91
C VAL A 207 4.23 -6.42 14.72
N VAL A 208 4.67 -7.68 14.61
CA VAL A 208 3.76 -8.82 14.48
C VAL A 208 2.83 -8.95 15.69
N ARG A 209 3.37 -8.85 16.93
CA ARG A 209 2.56 -8.88 18.16
C ARG A 209 1.53 -7.75 18.20
N ASN A 210 1.88 -6.56 17.73
CA ASN A 210 0.95 -5.42 17.64
C ASN A 210 -0.20 -5.70 16.65
N ILE A 211 0.11 -6.26 15.47
CA ILE A 211 -0.90 -6.64 14.48
C ILE A 211 -1.85 -7.71 15.05
N GLU A 212 -1.29 -8.75 15.67
CA GLU A 212 -2.08 -9.82 16.29
C GLU A 212 -2.96 -9.32 17.44
N MET A 213 -2.42 -8.45 18.29
CA MET A 213 -3.18 -7.86 19.40
C MET A 213 -4.32 -6.96 18.89
N SER A 214 -4.05 -6.14 17.88
CA SER A 214 -5.05 -5.29 17.22
C SER A 214 -6.21 -6.14 16.67
N GLU A 215 -5.89 -7.26 15.99
CA GLU A 215 -6.90 -8.20 15.49
C GLU A 215 -7.68 -8.88 16.62
N ASN A 216 -7.01 -9.34 17.68
CA ASN A 216 -7.64 -10.00 18.82
C ASN A 216 -8.62 -9.08 19.57
N LEU A 217 -8.28 -7.79 19.68
CA LEU A 217 -9.12 -6.76 20.28
C LEU A 217 -10.14 -6.17 19.31
N ARG A 218 -10.11 -6.57 18.03
CA ARG A 218 -10.96 -6.05 16.95
C ARG A 218 -10.86 -4.52 16.83
N LEU A 219 -9.65 -3.98 16.97
CA LEU A 219 -9.43 -2.56 16.76
C LEU A 219 -9.70 -2.22 15.30
N GLU A 220 -10.49 -1.19 15.09
CA GLU A 220 -10.84 -0.67 13.78
C GLU A 220 -9.87 0.46 13.44
N ALA A 221 -8.71 0.12 12.88
CA ALA A 221 -7.77 1.04 12.24
C ALA A 221 -6.62 0.24 11.62
N GLY A 222 -6.03 0.78 10.56
CA GLY A 222 -4.78 0.32 9.99
C GLY A 222 -3.58 0.62 10.89
N THR A 223 -2.44 0.08 10.50
CA THR A 223 -1.15 0.40 11.13
C THR A 223 -0.18 0.81 10.03
N ILE A 224 0.52 1.92 10.22
CA ILE A 224 1.64 2.30 9.37
C ILE A 224 2.90 1.71 9.97
N LEU A 225 3.63 0.94 9.17
CA LEU A 225 5.02 0.60 9.43
C LEU A 225 5.89 1.43 8.49
N ALA A 226 6.40 2.54 9.01
CA ALA A 226 7.23 3.46 8.24
C ALA A 226 8.67 2.93 8.22
N CYS A 227 9.15 2.54 7.04
CA CYS A 227 10.49 2.01 6.80
C CYS A 227 11.32 3.06 6.06
N PRO A 228 12.30 3.71 6.72
CA PRO A 228 13.17 4.67 6.06
C PRO A 228 13.88 4.06 4.84
N ILE A 229 14.07 4.87 3.79
CA ILE A 229 14.85 4.48 2.60
C ILE A 229 16.29 4.12 3.01
N PRO A 230 16.96 3.10 2.42
CA PRO A 230 18.36 2.79 2.73
C PRO A 230 19.31 3.98 2.57
N ASP A 231 20.38 4.01 3.36
CA ASP A 231 21.33 5.14 3.40
C ASP A 231 21.91 5.46 2.03
N GLU A 232 22.27 4.43 1.28
CA GLU A 232 22.85 4.49 -0.05
C GLU A 232 21.88 4.94 -1.16
N LEU A 233 20.57 4.98 -0.86
CA LEU A 233 19.51 5.35 -1.82
C LEU A 233 18.83 6.68 -1.46
N GLN A 234 19.16 7.30 -0.33
CA GLN A 234 18.54 8.56 0.06
C GLN A 234 18.99 9.70 -0.86
N GLY A 235 18.05 10.57 -1.24
CA GLY A 235 18.40 11.77 -1.99
C GLY A 235 18.93 12.89 -1.08
N ASP A 236 19.58 13.88 -1.67
CA ASP A 236 19.93 15.10 -0.96
C ASP A 236 18.64 15.87 -0.63
N GLY A 237 18.34 15.98 0.67
CA GLY A 237 17.11 16.61 1.15
C GLY A 237 16.94 18.06 0.67
N GLN A 238 18.03 18.81 0.49
CA GLN A 238 17.95 20.19 -0.01
C GLN A 238 17.63 20.22 -1.49
N ILE A 239 18.20 19.29 -2.28
CA ILE A 239 17.90 19.18 -3.72
C ILE A 239 16.43 18.79 -3.91
N ILE A 240 15.95 17.83 -3.13
CA ILE A 240 14.55 17.38 -3.15
C ILE A 240 13.61 18.52 -2.77
N GLU A 241 13.86 19.22 -1.67
CA GLU A 241 13.04 20.35 -1.21
C GLU A 241 12.96 21.46 -2.27
N ASN A 242 14.09 21.82 -2.88
CA ASN A 242 14.13 22.82 -3.94
C ASN A 242 13.30 22.38 -5.16
N ALA A 243 13.42 21.12 -5.58
CA ALA A 243 12.65 20.57 -6.69
C ALA A 243 11.14 20.55 -6.39
N ILE A 244 10.76 20.20 -5.16
CA ILE A 244 9.37 20.23 -4.68
C ILE A 244 8.82 21.65 -4.74
N GLN A 245 9.56 22.64 -4.23
CA GLN A 245 9.11 24.03 -4.23
C GLN A 245 8.87 24.56 -5.64
N VAL A 246 9.77 24.24 -6.59
CA VAL A 246 9.58 24.59 -8.01
C VAL A 246 8.32 23.94 -8.56
N ALA A 247 8.14 22.63 -8.36
CA ALA A 247 6.96 21.91 -8.87
C ALA A 247 5.65 22.42 -8.26
N LEU A 248 5.65 22.78 -6.97
CA LEU A 248 4.48 23.36 -6.29
C LEU A 248 4.16 24.77 -6.80
N ASP A 249 5.16 25.56 -7.19
CA ASP A 249 4.94 26.88 -7.77
C ASP A 249 4.44 26.81 -9.22
N GLU A 250 4.88 25.83 -10.01
CA GLU A 250 4.39 25.59 -11.37
C GLU A 250 2.95 25.04 -11.41
N ALA A 251 2.51 24.36 -10.36
CA ALA A 251 1.17 23.76 -10.27
C ALA A 251 0.07 24.72 -9.80
N LYS A 252 0.42 25.94 -9.36
CA LYS A 252 -0.52 26.98 -8.92
C LYS A 252 -1.18 27.68 -10.11
#